data_AF-A0A2K3LDE5-F1
#
_entry.id   AF-A0A2K3LDE5-F1
#
_cell.length_a   1.000
_cell.length_b   1.000
_cell.length_c   1.000
_cell.angle_alpha   90.00
_cell.angle_beta   90.00
_cell.angle_gamma   90.00
#
_symmetry.space_group_name_H-M   'P 1'
#
loop_
_entity.id
_entity.type
_entity.pdbx_description
1 polymer ?
#
loop_
_entity_poly.entity_id
_entity_poly.type
_entity_poly.pdbx_seq_one_letter_code
_entity_poly.pdbx_strand_id
1 'polypeptide(L)'
;MFYVLLSYIILFSFEFRLRVRLAADGHLILISRIRNVNGKPFSFSFAFHTYFSISDISEVRVEGLETLDYLDNLYQKERFTEQGDSLTFESEVDRVYLDSSNMVAVLDHEKKRTFVIRKEGLPDVVVWNPWEKKSKSIVDFGDEEYKQMLCVDGAAVGKPITLKPGEEWTGRLELSVVPST
;
A
#
# COMPACT_ATOMS: atom_id res chain seq x y z
N MET A 1 4.26 -9.88 2.06
CA MET A 1 3.67 -11.04 2.77
C MET A 1 2.20 -10.74 3.07
N PHE A 2 1.25 -11.50 2.53
CA PHE A 2 -0.18 -11.30 2.84
C PHE A 2 -0.46 -11.79 4.26
N TYR A 3 -0.54 -10.88 5.23
CA TYR A 3 -0.98 -11.22 6.57
C TYR A 3 -2.50 -11.29 6.61
N VAL A 4 -3.07 -12.48 6.38
CA VAL A 4 -4.35 -12.80 7.00
C VAL A 4 -4.02 -13.22 8.42
N LEU A 5 -4.25 -12.33 9.40
CA LEU A 5 -4.12 -12.69 10.82
C LEU A 5 -5.03 -13.89 11.11
N LEU A 6 -4.42 -15.07 11.27
CA LEU A 6 -5.09 -16.35 11.54
C LEU A 6 -5.93 -16.35 12.83
N SER A 7 -5.82 -15.31 13.67
CA SER A 7 -6.65 -15.12 14.86
C SER A 7 -8.14 -14.87 14.54
N TYR A 8 -8.53 -14.59 13.29
CA TYR A 8 -9.93 -14.32 12.90
C TYR A 8 -10.68 -15.48 12.23
N ILE A 9 -10.02 -16.62 11.95
CA ILE A 9 -10.63 -17.73 11.19
C ILE A 9 -11.92 -18.28 11.86
N ILE A 10 -12.10 -18.06 13.17
CA ILE A 10 -13.23 -18.62 13.92
C ILE A 10 -14.40 -17.62 14.10
N LEU A 11 -14.25 -16.33 13.73
CA LEU A 11 -15.27 -15.30 14.06
C LEU A 11 -16.19 -14.91 12.90
N PHE A 12 -15.72 -14.99 11.65
CA PHE A 12 -16.48 -14.55 10.47
C PHE A 12 -16.27 -15.46 9.26
N SER A 13 -17.37 -15.89 8.64
CA SER A 13 -17.35 -16.61 7.37
C SER A 13 -17.44 -15.63 6.20
N PHE A 14 -16.41 -15.59 5.37
CA PHE A 14 -16.38 -14.80 4.14
C PHE A 14 -15.75 -15.61 3.01
N GLU A 15 -16.09 -15.27 1.78
CA GLU A 15 -15.40 -15.77 0.60
C GLU A 15 -14.41 -14.71 0.13
N PHE A 16 -13.15 -15.10 -0.09
CA PHE A 16 -12.12 -14.24 -0.67
C PHE A 16 -11.71 -14.79 -2.04
N ARG A 17 -11.75 -13.94 -3.06
CA ARG A 17 -11.26 -14.26 -4.41
C ARG A 17 -10.19 -13.24 -4.80
N LEU A 18 -9.00 -13.71 -5.10
CA LEU A 18 -7.93 -12.92 -5.69
C LEU A 18 -7.72 -13.32 -7.14
N ARG A 19 -7.83 -12.37 -8.06
CA ARG A 19 -7.45 -12.52 -9.46
C ARG A 19 -6.17 -11.75 -9.72
N VAL A 20 -5.18 -12.45 -10.28
CA VAL A 20 -3.89 -11.89 -10.67
C VAL A 20 -3.77 -11.98 -12.19
N ARG A 21 -3.37 -10.89 -12.83
CA ARG A 21 -3.01 -10.86 -14.26
C ARG A 21 -1.69 -10.13 -14.42
N LEU A 22 -0.68 -10.83 -14.91
CA LEU A 22 0.60 -10.25 -15.32
C LEU A 22 0.69 -10.32 -16.85
N ALA A 23 0.80 -9.17 -17.50
CA ALA A 23 1.01 -9.08 -18.93
C ALA A 23 2.52 -9.14 -19.27
N ALA A 24 2.83 -9.44 -20.54
CA ALA A 24 4.21 -9.62 -21.01
C ALA A 24 5.06 -8.33 -20.93
N ASP A 25 4.42 -7.17 -20.88
CA ASP A 25 5.03 -5.86 -20.69
C ASP A 25 5.27 -5.50 -19.21
N GLY A 26 5.00 -6.44 -18.29
CA GLY A 26 5.15 -6.22 -16.85
C GLY A 26 3.95 -5.53 -16.20
N HIS A 27 2.88 -5.23 -16.94
CA HIS A 27 1.66 -4.66 -16.35
C HIS A 27 0.95 -5.71 -15.47
N LEU A 28 0.89 -5.44 -14.17
CA LEU A 28 0.29 -6.30 -13.15
C LEU A 28 -1.06 -5.74 -12.72
N ILE A 29 -2.10 -6.57 -12.73
CA ILE A 29 -3.41 -6.26 -12.17
C ILE A 29 -3.75 -7.27 -11.09
N LEU A 30 -4.12 -6.76 -9.92
CA LEU A 30 -4.65 -7.50 -8.78
C LEU A 30 -6.09 -7.06 -8.55
N ILE A 31 -7.02 -8.01 -8.48
CA ILE A 31 -8.42 -7.75 -8.13
C ILE A 31 -8.79 -8.67 -6.98
N SER A 32 -9.04 -8.09 -5.83
CA SER A 32 -9.54 -8.76 -4.63
C SER A 32 -11.04 -8.56 -4.51
N ARG A 33 -11.76 -9.63 -4.18
CA ARG A 33 -13.17 -9.60 -3.84
C ARG A 33 -13.39 -10.30 -2.52
N ILE A 34 -14.15 -9.66 -1.63
CA ILE A 34 -14.54 -10.22 -0.34
C ILE A 34 -16.05 -10.20 -0.27
N ARG A 35 -16.68 -11.37 -0.13
CA ARG A 35 -18.13 -11.52 0.04
C ARG A 35 -18.45 -12.00 1.44
N ASN A 36 -19.40 -11.34 2.09
CA ASN A 36 -19.93 -11.80 3.36
C ASN A 36 -20.88 -12.98 3.14
N VAL A 37 -20.44 -14.18 3.53
CA VAL A 37 -21.28 -15.41 3.52
C VAL A 37 -21.76 -15.78 4.92
N ASN A 38 -21.52 -14.93 5.91
CA ASN A 38 -22.01 -15.06 7.27
C ASN A 38 -23.46 -14.56 7.38
N GLY A 39 -24.12 -14.89 8.50
CA GLY A 39 -25.45 -14.38 8.85
C GLY A 39 -25.45 -13.01 9.54
N LYS A 40 -24.28 -12.40 9.77
CA LYS A 40 -24.14 -11.09 10.45
C LYS A 40 -23.16 -10.17 9.71
N PRO A 41 -23.28 -8.83 9.86
CA PRO A 41 -22.29 -7.91 9.33
C PRO A 41 -20.90 -8.16 9.92
N PHE A 42 -19.85 -7.86 9.15
CA PHE A 42 -18.49 -7.80 9.66
C PHE A 42 -17.72 -6.65 9.01
N SER A 43 -16.69 -6.18 9.71
CA SER A 43 -15.82 -5.11 9.25
C SER A 43 -14.38 -5.62 9.08
N PHE A 44 -13.69 -5.09 8.07
CA PHE A 44 -12.30 -5.44 7.79
C PHE A 44 -11.55 -4.25 7.18
N SER A 45 -10.22 -4.30 7.28
CA SER A 45 -9.33 -3.42 6.53
C SER A 45 -8.58 -4.25 5.47
N PHE A 46 -8.11 -3.60 4.41
CA PHE A 46 -7.43 -4.28 3.31
C PHE A 46 -6.25 -3.45 2.81
N ALA A 47 -5.14 -4.08 2.45
CA ALA A 47 -4.04 -3.44 1.75
C ALA A 47 -3.34 -4.43 0.82
N PHE A 48 -2.89 -3.95 -0.33
CA PHE A 48 -1.94 -4.68 -1.17
C PHE A 48 -0.52 -4.25 -0.81
N HIS A 49 0.12 -5.00 0.10
CA HIS A 49 1.44 -4.67 0.63
C HIS A 49 2.55 -4.87 -0.41
N THR A 50 2.87 -3.80 -1.14
CA THR A 50 3.64 -3.83 -2.39
C THR A 50 5.01 -3.22 -2.20
N TYR A 51 6.04 -4.06 -2.29
CA TYR A 51 7.44 -3.69 -2.16
C TYR A 51 8.00 -3.39 -3.55
N PHE A 52 8.31 -2.13 -3.83
CA PHE A 52 9.02 -1.75 -5.06
C PHE A 52 10.51 -1.89 -4.84
N SER A 53 11.18 -2.67 -5.70
CA SER A 53 12.64 -2.63 -5.79
C SER A 53 13.02 -1.33 -6.50
N ILE A 54 13.73 -0.44 -5.82
CA ILE A 54 14.16 0.88 -6.29
C ILE A 54 15.68 0.91 -6.49
N SER A 55 16.27 2.04 -6.93
CA SER A 55 17.72 2.18 -7.05
C SER A 55 18.38 2.43 -5.68
N ASP A 56 18.02 3.56 -5.07
CA ASP A 56 18.38 4.03 -3.74
C ASP A 56 17.22 4.87 -3.19
N ILE A 57 16.92 4.74 -1.90
CA ILE A 57 15.86 5.46 -1.21
C ILE A 57 16.05 6.99 -1.27
N SER A 58 17.29 7.48 -1.43
CA SER A 58 17.57 8.91 -1.62
C SER A 58 17.29 9.42 -3.04
N GLU A 59 17.19 8.51 -4.02
CA GLU A 59 16.97 8.84 -5.45
C GLU A 59 15.51 8.63 -5.89
N VAL A 60 14.61 8.38 -4.92
CA VAL A 60 13.18 8.19 -5.18
C VAL A 60 12.31 9.26 -4.55
N ARG A 61 11.19 9.54 -5.21
CA ARG A 61 10.12 10.35 -4.66
C ARG A 61 8.76 9.77 -5.02
N VAL A 62 7.75 10.08 -4.20
CA VAL A 62 6.36 9.69 -4.44
C VAL A 62 5.54 10.93 -4.75
N GLU A 63 4.79 10.87 -5.85
CA GLU A 63 3.88 11.92 -6.31
C GLU A 63 2.42 11.42 -6.28
N GLY A 64 1.47 12.36 -6.12
CA GLY A 64 0.04 12.10 -6.00
C GLY A 64 -0.48 12.02 -4.55
N LEU A 65 0.35 12.41 -3.58
CA LEU A 65 0.05 12.43 -2.14
C LEU A 65 0.10 13.85 -1.53
N GLU A 66 0.37 14.85 -2.35
CA GLU A 66 0.52 16.24 -1.95
C GLU A 66 -0.78 16.74 -1.31
N THR A 67 -0.66 17.56 -0.26
CA THR A 67 -1.80 18.18 0.45
C THR A 67 -2.77 17.22 1.15
N LEU A 68 -2.51 15.92 1.12
CA LEU A 68 -3.36 14.93 1.79
C LEU A 68 -3.09 14.87 3.29
N ASP A 69 -4.15 14.60 4.04
CA ASP A 69 -4.02 14.18 5.43
C ASP A 69 -3.42 12.77 5.50
N TYR A 70 -2.50 12.54 6.43
CA TYR A 70 -2.00 11.21 6.75
C TYR A 70 -2.03 10.93 8.25
N LEU A 71 -2.15 9.65 8.60
CA LEU A 71 -1.93 9.15 9.96
C LEU A 71 -0.51 8.59 10.05
N ASP A 72 0.26 9.05 11.03
CA ASP A 72 1.65 8.59 11.21
C ASP A 72 1.73 7.50 12.29
N ASN A 73 2.03 6.27 11.90
CA ASN A 73 2.13 5.14 12.82
C ASN A 73 3.33 5.28 13.78
N LEU A 74 4.35 6.07 13.45
CA LEU A 74 5.47 6.37 14.34
C LEU A 74 5.05 7.31 15.49
N TYR A 75 3.99 8.09 15.27
CA TYR A 75 3.41 9.02 16.24
C TYR A 75 2.00 8.60 16.68
N GLN A 76 1.80 7.30 16.92
CA GLN A 76 0.53 6.76 17.46
C GLN A 76 -0.71 7.12 16.63
N LYS A 77 -0.57 7.22 15.30
CA LYS A 77 -1.60 7.64 14.35
C LYS A 77 -2.07 9.09 14.55
N GLU A 78 -1.19 9.94 15.05
CA GLU A 78 -1.40 11.39 14.98
C GLU A 78 -1.60 11.81 13.51
N ARG A 79 -2.51 12.76 13.30
CA ARG A 79 -2.90 13.23 11.98
C ARG A 79 -2.08 14.47 11.61
N PHE A 80 -1.51 14.44 10.42
CA PHE A 80 -0.77 15.54 9.80
C PHE A 80 -1.28 15.76 8.37
N THR A 81 -0.79 16.83 7.72
CA THR A 81 -1.09 17.12 6.32
C THR A 81 0.21 17.27 5.55
N GLU A 82 0.37 16.55 4.43
CA GLU A 82 1.55 16.62 3.57
C GLU A 82 1.73 18.01 2.96
N GLN A 83 2.92 18.57 3.07
CA GLN A 83 3.22 19.94 2.63
C GLN A 83 4.18 20.00 1.45
N GLY A 84 4.88 18.92 1.13
CA GLY A 84 5.82 18.87 0.01
C GLY A 84 5.13 18.77 -1.35
N ASP A 85 5.81 19.25 -2.40
CA ASP A 85 5.42 19.04 -3.80
C ASP A 85 5.56 17.57 -4.22
N SER A 86 6.31 16.78 -3.45
CA SER A 86 6.45 15.33 -3.56
C SER A 86 6.99 14.79 -2.23
N LEU A 87 6.72 13.52 -1.93
CA LEU A 87 7.27 12.86 -0.75
C LEU A 87 8.68 12.32 -1.04
N THR A 88 9.65 12.76 -0.25
CA THR A 88 11.03 12.26 -0.20
C THR A 88 11.33 11.62 1.15
N PHE A 89 12.48 10.93 1.25
CA PHE A 89 12.80 10.07 2.39
C PHE A 89 14.17 10.44 2.99
N GLU A 90 14.16 10.92 4.23
CA GLU A 90 15.37 11.22 5.01
C GLU A 90 15.41 10.46 6.35
N SER A 91 14.36 9.71 6.65
CA SER A 91 14.18 8.94 7.89
C SER A 91 13.18 7.80 7.69
N GLU A 92 12.96 7.02 8.76
CA GLU A 92 11.85 6.05 8.82
C GLU A 92 10.52 6.73 8.52
N VAL A 93 9.70 6.06 7.73
CA VAL A 93 8.32 6.47 7.43
C VAL A 93 7.40 5.27 7.57
N ASP A 94 6.25 5.50 8.21
CA ASP A 94 5.15 4.54 8.31
C ASP A 94 3.84 5.34 8.35
N ARG A 95 3.36 5.71 7.15
CA ARG A 95 2.27 6.70 6.98
C ARG A 95 1.10 6.10 6.22
N VAL A 96 -0.10 6.48 6.64
CA VAL A 96 -1.36 6.16 5.97
C VAL A 96 -1.97 7.45 5.43
N TYR A 97 -1.80 7.71 4.15
CA TYR A 97 -2.42 8.82 3.43
C TYR A 97 -3.89 8.50 3.16
N LEU A 98 -4.79 9.41 3.59
CA LEU A 98 -6.23 9.19 3.60
C LEU A 98 -6.89 9.78 2.34
N ASP A 99 -7.94 9.11 1.86
CA ASP A 99 -8.82 9.61 0.78
C ASP A 99 -8.06 10.11 -0.47
N SER A 100 -6.93 9.46 -0.76
CA SER A 100 -6.04 9.77 -1.88
C SER A 100 -6.68 9.54 -3.24
N SER A 101 -6.17 10.23 -4.25
CA SER A 101 -6.58 10.03 -5.65
C SER A 101 -6.39 8.58 -6.12
N ASN A 102 -7.01 8.20 -7.23
CA ASN A 102 -6.88 6.84 -7.76
C ASN A 102 -5.52 6.54 -8.41
N MET A 103 -4.57 7.48 -8.41
CA MET A 103 -3.27 7.33 -9.03
C MET A 103 -2.15 7.87 -8.13
N VAL A 104 -1.09 7.08 -7.98
CA VAL A 104 0.15 7.44 -7.28
C VAL A 104 1.32 7.04 -8.16
N ALA A 105 2.39 7.82 -8.15
CA ALA A 105 3.60 7.55 -8.91
C ALA A 105 4.82 7.45 -7.98
N VAL A 106 5.66 6.43 -8.18
CA VAL A 106 6.97 6.31 -7.54
C VAL A 106 8.02 6.53 -8.62
N LEU A 107 8.72 7.65 -8.55
CA LEU A 107 9.75 8.04 -9.50
C LEU A 107 11.11 7.56 -8.98
N ASP A 108 11.83 6.81 -9.81
CA ASP A 108 13.16 6.27 -9.55
C ASP A 108 14.12 6.91 -10.55
N HIS A 109 14.78 7.98 -10.07
CA HIS A 109 15.54 8.89 -10.94
C HIS A 109 16.78 8.22 -11.53
N GLU A 110 17.51 7.45 -10.72
CA GLU A 110 18.73 6.77 -11.16
C GLU A 110 18.43 5.68 -12.22
N LYS A 111 17.36 4.88 -12.03
CA LYS A 111 16.95 3.87 -13.01
C LYS A 111 16.08 4.42 -14.15
N LYS A 112 15.80 5.72 -14.17
CA LYS A 112 15.01 6.41 -15.22
C LYS A 112 13.68 5.71 -15.50
N ARG A 113 12.95 5.40 -14.44
CA ARG A 113 11.63 4.78 -14.53
C ARG A 113 10.67 5.33 -13.49
N THR A 114 9.40 5.17 -13.77
CA THR A 114 8.30 5.49 -12.86
C THR A 114 7.42 4.26 -12.70
N PHE A 115 7.18 3.86 -11.45
CA PHE A 115 6.10 2.94 -11.13
C PHE A 115 4.81 3.73 -11.04
N VAL A 116 3.82 3.38 -11.85
CA VAL A 116 2.48 3.98 -11.83
C VAL A 116 1.53 3.00 -11.17
N ILE A 117 0.92 3.45 -10.08
CA ILE A 117 0.00 2.71 -9.25
C ILE A 117 -1.40 3.28 -9.50
N ARG A 118 -2.32 2.47 -10.01
CA ARG A 118 -3.74 2.82 -10.11
C ARG A 118 -4.56 1.97 -9.17
N LYS A 119 -5.48 2.61 -8.45
CA LYS A 119 -6.29 1.95 -7.42
C LYS A 119 -7.76 2.27 -7.55
N GLU A 120 -8.60 1.28 -7.24
CA GLU A 120 -10.06 1.40 -7.20
C GLU A 120 -10.59 0.59 -6.02
N GLY A 121 -11.56 1.13 -5.27
CA GLY A 121 -12.07 0.52 -4.04
C GLY A 121 -11.08 0.55 -2.86
N LEU A 122 -9.99 1.31 -3.02
CA LEU A 122 -8.87 1.46 -2.07
C LEU A 122 -8.64 2.97 -1.86
N PRO A 123 -9.32 3.61 -0.89
CA PRO A 123 -9.24 5.06 -0.69
C PRO A 123 -7.88 5.53 -0.18
N ASP A 124 -7.15 4.67 0.52
CA ASP A 124 -5.93 5.05 1.24
C ASP A 124 -4.66 4.59 0.52
N VAL A 125 -3.54 5.21 0.87
CA VAL A 125 -2.19 4.79 0.45
C VAL A 125 -1.33 4.61 1.69
N VAL A 126 -0.68 3.47 1.83
CA VAL A 126 0.33 3.26 2.88
C VAL A 126 1.70 3.44 2.27
N VAL A 127 2.54 4.27 2.88
CA VAL A 127 3.95 4.43 2.51
C VAL A 127 4.82 3.99 3.66
N TRP A 128 5.73 3.05 3.40
CA TRP A 128 6.62 2.51 4.42
C TRP A 128 8.04 2.31 3.92
N ASN A 129 8.99 2.78 4.73
CA ASN A 129 10.40 2.43 4.65
C ASN A 129 10.95 2.35 6.09
N PRO A 130 11.54 1.22 6.50
CA PRO A 130 11.95 1.00 7.88
C PRO A 130 13.15 1.85 8.30
N TRP A 131 13.96 2.34 7.36
CA TRP A 131 15.24 2.96 7.64
C TRP A 131 16.20 2.06 8.45
N GLU A 132 17.36 2.61 8.82
CA GLU A 132 18.47 1.83 9.38
C GLU A 132 18.11 1.08 10.67
N LYS A 133 17.54 1.77 11.66
CA LYS A 133 17.31 1.20 13.00
C LYS A 133 16.27 0.08 12.98
N LYS A 134 15.15 0.27 12.27
CA LYS A 134 14.10 -0.73 12.20
C LYS A 134 14.53 -1.92 11.37
N SER A 135 15.26 -1.72 10.28
CA SER A 135 15.76 -2.81 9.42
C SER A 135 16.55 -3.84 10.20
N LYS A 136 17.51 -3.39 11.01
CA LYS A 136 18.33 -4.25 11.90
C LYS A 136 17.53 -5.04 12.93
N SER A 137 16.28 -4.68 13.19
CA SER A 137 15.39 -5.37 14.13
C SER A 137 14.48 -6.41 13.48
N ILE A 138 14.38 -6.42 12.15
CA ILE A 138 13.52 -7.32 11.39
C ILE A 138 14.36 -8.54 11.00
N VAL A 139 14.04 -9.70 11.60
CA VAL A 139 14.85 -10.93 11.50
C VAL A 139 15.00 -11.45 10.07
N ASP A 140 14.00 -11.22 9.22
CA ASP A 140 13.94 -11.67 7.83
C ASP A 140 14.22 -10.55 6.80
N PHE A 141 14.87 -9.47 7.21
CA PHE A 141 15.18 -8.31 6.37
C PHE A 141 16.67 -7.93 6.50
N GLY A 142 17.33 -7.62 5.39
CA GLY A 142 18.74 -7.22 5.42
C GLY A 142 18.94 -5.86 6.08
N ASP A 143 20.04 -5.71 6.85
CA ASP A 143 20.37 -4.46 7.57
C ASP A 143 20.32 -3.20 6.67
N GLU A 144 20.72 -3.35 5.40
CA GLU A 144 20.80 -2.27 4.40
C GLU A 144 19.72 -2.38 3.31
N GLU A 145 18.80 -3.35 3.40
CA GLU A 145 17.80 -3.62 2.37
C GLU A 145 16.81 -2.46 2.22
N TYR A 146 16.63 -1.64 3.27
CA TYR A 146 15.80 -0.42 3.22
C TYR A 146 16.25 0.58 2.16
N LYS A 147 17.52 0.57 1.77
CA LYS A 147 18.03 1.47 0.73
C LYS A 147 17.47 1.13 -0.64
N GLN A 148 17.12 -0.13 -0.89
CA GLN A 148 16.75 -0.60 -2.23
C GLN A 148 15.27 -0.98 -2.34
N MET A 149 14.47 -0.56 -1.35
CA MET A 149 13.04 -0.86 -1.31
C MET A 149 12.21 0.35 -0.87
N LEU A 150 10.98 0.41 -1.37
CA LEU A 150 9.96 1.30 -0.87
C LEU A 150 8.61 0.59 -0.94
N CYS A 151 7.84 0.61 0.15
CA CYS A 151 6.47 0.13 0.13
C CYS A 151 5.51 1.27 -0.19
N VAL A 152 4.68 1.09 -1.22
CA VAL A 152 3.57 1.98 -1.54
C VAL A 152 2.35 1.13 -1.87
N ASP A 153 1.39 1.10 -0.94
CA ASP A 153 0.26 0.19 -0.99
C ASP A 153 -1.01 0.90 -1.44
N GLY A 154 -1.83 0.25 -2.27
CA GLY A 154 -3.25 0.61 -2.36
C GLY A 154 -4.00 -0.03 -1.19
N ALA A 155 -4.70 0.78 -0.39
CA ALA A 155 -5.28 0.34 0.88
C ALA A 155 -6.70 0.89 1.17
N ALA A 156 -7.35 0.25 2.13
CA ALA A 156 -8.59 0.62 2.79
C ALA A 156 -8.43 0.32 4.28
N VAL A 157 -7.77 1.23 5.00
CA VAL A 157 -7.28 1.06 6.37
C VAL A 157 -7.69 2.20 7.30
N GLY A 158 -7.81 3.43 6.79
CA GLY A 158 -8.23 4.59 7.57
C GLY A 158 -9.66 4.44 8.08
N LYS A 159 -10.53 3.88 7.24
CA LYS A 159 -11.90 3.48 7.61
C LYS A 159 -12.14 2.01 7.25
N PRO A 160 -12.47 1.14 8.22
CA PRO A 160 -12.82 -0.25 7.93
C PRO A 160 -14.02 -0.36 6.99
N ILE A 161 -13.94 -1.26 6.02
CA ILE A 161 -15.04 -1.65 5.15
C ILE A 161 -15.98 -2.54 5.97
N THR A 162 -17.29 -2.31 5.87
CA THR A 162 -18.30 -3.13 6.54
C THR A 162 -19.24 -3.74 5.53
N LEU A 163 -19.41 -5.07 5.58
CA LEU A 163 -20.31 -5.81 4.70
C LEU A 163 -21.44 -6.46 5.50
N LYS A 164 -22.68 -6.20 5.11
CA LYS A 164 -23.87 -6.95 5.57
C LYS A 164 -23.91 -8.34 4.92
N PRO A 165 -24.72 -9.29 5.44
CA PRO A 165 -24.88 -10.61 4.83
C PRO A 165 -25.18 -10.51 3.33
N GLY A 166 -24.40 -11.21 2.51
CA GLY A 166 -24.54 -11.26 1.05
C GLY A 166 -23.88 -10.11 0.28
N GLU A 167 -23.44 -9.04 0.94
CA GLU A 167 -22.71 -7.94 0.29
C GLU A 167 -21.28 -8.37 -0.10
N GLU A 168 -20.73 -7.69 -1.11
CA GLU A 168 -19.39 -7.92 -1.65
C GLU A 168 -18.65 -6.59 -1.79
N TRP A 169 -17.38 -6.58 -1.41
CA TRP A 169 -16.45 -5.49 -1.70
C TRP A 169 -15.44 -5.93 -2.77
N THR A 170 -15.01 -4.98 -3.60
CA THR A 170 -13.94 -5.17 -4.58
C THR A 170 -12.86 -4.12 -4.39
N GLY A 171 -11.60 -4.56 -4.35
CA GLY A 171 -10.43 -3.69 -4.45
C GLY A 171 -9.58 -4.09 -5.66
N ARG A 172 -9.13 -3.11 -6.44
CA ARG A 172 -8.30 -3.32 -7.62
C ARG A 172 -7.05 -2.46 -7.53
N LEU A 173 -5.92 -3.08 -7.84
CA LEU A 173 -4.61 -2.44 -7.98
C LEU A 173 -4.05 -2.77 -9.37
N GLU A 174 -3.60 -1.75 -10.08
CA GLU A 174 -2.84 -1.88 -11.31
C GLU A 174 -1.47 -1.26 -11.14
N LEU A 175 -0.42 -2.00 -11.50
CA LEU A 175 0.96 -1.57 -11.44
C LEU A 175 1.55 -1.62 -12.85
N SER A 176 2.14 -0.52 -13.28
CA SER A 176 2.89 -0.42 -14.54
C SER A 176 4.23 0.25 -14.30
N VAL A 177 5.20 -0.02 -15.17
CA VAL A 177 6.48 0.68 -15.20
C VAL A 177 6.56 1.43 -16.51
N VAL A 178 6.83 2.73 -16.45
CA VAL A 178 7.05 3.56 -17.63
C VAL A 178 8.45 4.17 -17.58
N PRO A 179 9.15 4.32 -18.72
CA PRO A 179 10.39 5.09 -18.76
C PRO A 179 10.14 6.54 -18.33
N SER A 180 11.04 7.10 -17.52
CA SER A 180 11.10 8.54 -17.28
C SER A 180 12.26 9.15 -18.07
N THR A 181 12.10 10.41 -18.47
CA THR A 181 13.11 11.20 -19.17
C THR A 181 14.18 11.70 -18.21
#